data_AF-A0A6M1LWY3-F1
#
_entry.id   AF-A0A6M1LWY3-F1
#
_cell.length_a   1.000
_cell.length_b   1.000
_cell.length_c   1.000
_cell.angle_alpha   90.00
_cell.angle_beta   90.00
_cell.angle_gamma   90.00
#
_symmetry.space_group_name_H-M   'P 1'
#
loop_
_entity.id
_entity.type
_entity.pdbx_description
1 polymer ?
#
loop_
_entity_poly.entity_id
_entity_poly.type
_entity_poly.pdbx_seq_one_letter_code
_entity_poly.pdbx_strand_id
1 'polypeptide(L)'
;MTATCTKLMIIRHAEKPDKLAGISGVTEAGETDRDDLTVRGWQRAGALVHFFNPATPVGPTPGLAVPGAIFATSPNGDSPSKRPLHTVSPLAADLGLRVRTDFTVHQENDLIAAALRAAKTVLVCWHHERIAKLAAPLGITIAPWPDDVFDRVLLFDAAGAGWSTGTLRQHLLPGDA
;
A
#
# COMPACT_ATOMS: atom_id res chain seq x y z
N MET A 1 -20.64 16.02 0.45
CA MET A 1 -20.68 14.73 -0.30
C MET A 1 -20.36 13.61 0.67
N THR A 2 -21.17 12.55 0.67
CA THR A 2 -21.05 11.38 1.55
C THR A 2 -19.87 10.49 1.14
N ALA A 3 -19.29 9.74 2.08
CA ALA A 3 -18.25 8.75 1.78
C ALA A 3 -18.79 7.69 0.82
N THR A 4 -18.01 7.36 -0.21
CA THR A 4 -18.38 6.38 -1.25
C THR A 4 -17.59 5.09 -1.15
N CYS A 5 -16.50 5.09 -0.37
CA CYS A 5 -15.64 3.94 -0.18
C CYS A 5 -16.35 2.86 0.61
N THR A 6 -16.40 1.65 0.05
CA THR A 6 -16.91 0.45 0.70
C THR A 6 -15.80 -0.56 1.02
N LYS A 7 -14.62 -0.38 0.43
CA LYS A 7 -13.43 -1.21 0.70
C LYS A 7 -12.16 -0.37 0.65
N LEU A 8 -11.43 -0.39 1.75
CA LEU A 8 -10.10 0.20 1.87
C LEU A 8 -9.08 -0.91 2.11
N MET A 9 -8.04 -0.94 1.30
CA MET A 9 -6.93 -1.88 1.41
C MET A 9 -5.66 -1.09 1.73
N ILE A 10 -4.88 -1.56 2.69
CA ILE A 10 -3.63 -0.93 3.09
C ILE A 10 -2.50 -1.94 2.99
N ILE A 11 -1.43 -1.55 2.31
CA ILE A 11 -0.16 -2.27 2.29
C ILE A 11 0.94 -1.34 2.80
N ARG A 12 2.04 -1.89 3.29
CA ARG A 12 3.28 -1.13 3.42
C ARG A 12 4.01 -1.06 2.08
N HIS A 13 5.03 -0.20 2.01
CA HIS A 13 5.99 -0.27 0.92
C HIS A 13 6.72 -1.62 0.87
N ALA A 14 7.13 -2.03 -0.33
CA ALA A 14 7.90 -3.23 -0.58
C ALA A 14 9.34 -3.14 -0.02
N GLU A 15 10.13 -4.19 -0.22
CA GLU A 15 11.42 -4.42 0.41
C GLU A 15 12.37 -3.22 0.35
N LYS A 16 12.76 -2.73 1.53
CA LYS A 16 13.66 -1.58 1.75
C LYS A 16 15.12 -2.05 1.85
N PRO A 17 16.10 -1.14 1.67
CA PRO A 17 17.52 -1.46 1.85
C PRO A 17 17.81 -1.95 3.27
N ASP A 18 18.73 -2.90 3.38
CA ASP A 18 19.22 -3.45 4.65
C ASP A 18 20.75 -3.41 4.65
N LYS A 19 21.30 -2.50 5.46
CA LYS A 19 22.75 -2.32 5.57
C LYS A 19 23.45 -3.51 6.22
N LEU A 20 22.80 -4.20 7.15
CA LEU A 20 23.39 -5.35 7.85
C LEU A 20 23.48 -6.56 6.91
N ALA A 21 22.47 -6.73 6.06
CA ALA A 21 22.46 -7.77 5.03
C ALA A 21 23.22 -7.37 3.73
N GLY A 22 23.76 -6.15 3.65
CA GLY A 22 24.44 -5.65 2.44
C GLY A 22 23.51 -5.42 1.25
N ILE A 23 22.20 -5.27 1.49
CA ILE A 23 21.18 -5.09 0.45
C ILE A 23 20.96 -3.60 0.23
N SER A 24 21.27 -3.13 -0.99
CA SER A 24 21.06 -1.75 -1.40
C SER A 24 19.71 -1.56 -2.09
N GLY A 25 19.17 -0.34 -1.99
CA GLY A 25 18.06 0.08 -2.83
C GLY A 25 18.57 0.51 -4.20
N VAL A 26 17.69 0.45 -5.19
CA VAL A 26 17.98 0.80 -6.57
C VAL A 26 16.83 1.59 -7.17
N THR A 27 17.15 2.51 -8.07
CA THR A 27 16.17 3.14 -8.96
C THR A 27 15.65 2.12 -9.98
N GLU A 28 14.61 2.49 -10.75
CA GLU A 28 14.10 1.68 -11.85
C GLU A 28 15.18 1.36 -12.91
N ALA A 29 16.16 2.25 -13.10
CA ALA A 29 17.29 2.04 -14.02
C ALA A 29 18.39 1.13 -13.44
N GLY A 30 18.27 0.68 -12.19
CA GLY A 30 19.25 -0.16 -11.51
C GLY A 30 20.36 0.60 -10.77
N GLU A 31 20.37 1.93 -10.82
CA GLU A 31 21.33 2.76 -10.07
C GLU A 31 21.06 2.72 -8.58
N THR A 32 22.10 2.70 -7.74
CA THR A 32 21.93 2.63 -6.27
C THR A 32 21.23 3.87 -5.71
N ASP A 33 20.17 3.65 -4.92
CA ASP A 33 19.43 4.70 -4.22
C ASP A 33 19.00 4.21 -2.84
N ARG A 34 19.46 4.90 -1.79
CA ARG A 34 19.19 4.53 -0.39
C ARG A 34 17.74 4.73 0.03
N ASP A 35 16.97 5.55 -0.68
CA ASP A 35 15.59 5.93 -0.36
C ASP A 35 14.56 5.23 -1.24
N ASP A 36 15.02 4.33 -2.11
CA ASP A 36 14.23 3.53 -3.01
C ASP A 36 14.09 2.06 -2.57
N LEU A 37 13.36 1.28 -3.36
CA LEU A 37 13.16 -0.16 -3.20
C LEU A 37 14.41 -0.94 -3.53
N THR A 38 14.56 -2.10 -2.92
CA THR A 38 15.55 -3.11 -3.36
C THR A 38 15.09 -3.75 -4.67
N VAL A 39 15.98 -4.50 -5.34
CA VAL A 39 15.59 -5.33 -6.50
C VAL A 39 14.40 -6.24 -6.17
N ARG A 40 14.41 -6.87 -4.99
CA ARG A 40 13.28 -7.67 -4.51
C ARG A 40 12.00 -6.83 -4.34
N GLY A 41 12.14 -5.61 -3.83
CA GLY A 41 11.01 -4.68 -3.68
C GLY A 41 10.37 -4.31 -5.02
N TRP A 42 11.18 -4.09 -6.06
CA TRP A 42 10.69 -3.87 -7.43
C TRP A 42 10.00 -5.11 -8.02
N GLN A 43 10.51 -6.31 -7.75
CA GLN A 43 9.82 -7.56 -8.13
C GLN A 43 8.44 -7.66 -7.48
N ARG A 44 8.34 -7.35 -6.18
CA ARG A 44 7.04 -7.28 -5.49
C ARG A 44 6.13 -6.23 -6.12
N ALA A 45 6.64 -5.03 -6.38
CA ALA A 45 5.88 -3.94 -7.00
C ALA A 45 5.27 -4.35 -8.35
N GLY A 46 6.02 -5.07 -9.19
CA GLY A 46 5.51 -5.66 -10.43
C GLY A 46 4.47 -6.77 -10.17
N ALA A 47 4.72 -7.67 -9.21
CA ALA A 47 3.79 -8.75 -8.88
C ALA A 47 2.45 -8.25 -8.32
N LEU A 48 2.43 -7.08 -7.67
CA LEU A 48 1.19 -6.44 -7.17
C LEU A 48 0.20 -6.09 -8.29
N VAL A 49 0.67 -5.93 -9.54
CA VAL A 49 -0.19 -5.66 -10.70
C VAL A 49 -1.21 -6.79 -10.87
N HIS A 50 -0.75 -8.01 -11.07
CA HIS A 50 -1.64 -9.17 -11.25
C HIS A 50 -2.37 -9.58 -9.98
N PHE A 51 -1.81 -9.27 -8.81
CA PHE A 51 -2.45 -9.53 -7.53
C PHE A 51 -3.72 -8.71 -7.31
N PHE A 52 -3.68 -7.40 -7.63
CA PHE A 52 -4.83 -6.51 -7.48
C PHE A 52 -5.69 -6.39 -8.74
N ASN A 53 -5.11 -6.61 -9.93
CA ASN A 53 -5.79 -6.54 -11.22
C ASN A 53 -5.51 -7.80 -12.07
N PRO A 54 -5.99 -8.99 -11.66
CA PRO A 54 -5.79 -10.20 -12.44
C PRO A 54 -6.60 -10.14 -13.73
N ALA A 55 -5.97 -10.50 -14.85
CA ALA A 55 -6.63 -10.64 -16.16
C ALA A 55 -7.47 -11.93 -16.26
N THR A 56 -8.13 -12.35 -15.17
CA THR A 56 -8.94 -13.57 -15.11
C THR A 56 -10.42 -13.23 -14.98
N PRO A 57 -11.33 -14.08 -15.50
CA PRO A 57 -12.78 -13.84 -15.38
C PRO A 57 -13.31 -13.82 -13.95
N VAL A 58 -12.58 -14.43 -13.00
CA VAL A 58 -12.99 -14.57 -11.59
C VAL A 58 -12.66 -13.30 -10.78
N GLY A 59 -11.80 -12.43 -11.32
CA GLY A 59 -11.34 -11.22 -10.64
C GLY A 59 -10.32 -11.49 -9.51
N PRO A 60 -10.08 -10.51 -8.64
CA PRO A 60 -9.14 -10.64 -7.51
C PRO A 60 -9.50 -11.75 -6.53
N THR A 61 -8.50 -12.24 -5.80
CA THR A 61 -8.69 -13.16 -4.66
C THR A 61 -9.80 -12.65 -3.73
N PRO A 62 -10.69 -13.52 -3.20
CA PRO A 62 -11.73 -13.12 -2.27
C PRO A 62 -11.20 -12.24 -1.14
N GLY A 63 -11.87 -11.10 -0.91
CA GLY A 63 -11.48 -10.08 0.05
C GLY A 63 -10.75 -8.88 -0.57
N LEU A 64 -10.06 -9.08 -1.70
CA LEU A 64 -9.45 -7.99 -2.47
C LEU A 64 -10.47 -7.36 -3.44
N ALA A 65 -10.12 -6.19 -3.96
CA ALA A 65 -10.79 -5.60 -5.11
C ALA A 65 -9.79 -4.81 -5.96
N VAL A 66 -10.11 -4.61 -7.22
CA VAL A 66 -9.37 -3.68 -8.07
C VAL A 66 -9.56 -2.25 -7.51
N PRO A 67 -8.49 -1.51 -7.18
CA PRO A 67 -8.62 -0.17 -6.63
C PRO A 67 -9.07 0.83 -7.71
N GLY A 68 -10.04 1.68 -7.38
CA GLY A 68 -10.43 2.84 -8.19
C GLY A 68 -9.67 4.13 -7.83
N ALA A 69 -8.95 4.14 -6.71
CA ALA A 69 -8.01 5.18 -6.35
C ALA A 69 -6.82 4.58 -5.57
N ILE A 70 -5.63 5.16 -5.77
CA ILE A 70 -4.40 4.72 -5.13
C ILE A 70 -3.73 5.92 -4.46
N PHE A 71 -3.39 5.77 -3.18
CA PHE A 71 -2.64 6.75 -2.41
C PHE A 71 -1.31 6.16 -1.95
N ALA A 72 -0.29 7.02 -1.89
CA ALA A 72 0.99 6.71 -1.28
C ALA A 72 1.49 7.90 -0.47
N THR A 73 2.41 7.67 0.47
CA THR A 73 3.07 8.76 1.20
C THR A 73 3.79 9.68 0.23
N SER A 74 3.65 10.99 0.45
CA SER A 74 4.45 12.00 -0.25
C SER A 74 5.93 11.78 0.05
N PRO A 75 6.80 11.67 -0.96
CA PRO A 75 8.25 11.63 -0.77
C PRO A 75 8.82 13.03 -0.43
N ASN A 76 7.97 14.04 -0.27
CA ASN A 76 8.35 15.39 0.10
C ASN A 76 8.15 15.61 1.61
N GLY A 77 9.06 16.36 2.24
CA GLY A 77 8.98 16.72 3.67
C GLY A 77 9.84 15.82 4.57
N ASP A 78 9.31 15.43 5.73
CA ASP A 78 10.06 14.79 6.83
C ASP A 78 10.55 13.36 6.52
N SER A 79 10.07 12.74 5.45
CA SER A 79 10.54 11.43 4.98
C SER A 79 10.74 11.44 3.46
N PRO A 80 11.99 11.38 2.96
CA PRO A 80 12.26 11.41 1.52
C PRO A 80 12.02 10.06 0.81
N SER A 81 11.43 9.07 1.51
CA SER A 81 11.30 7.70 1.02
C SER A 81 10.38 7.63 -0.20
N LYS A 82 10.93 7.19 -1.34
CA LYS A 82 10.18 6.94 -2.59
C LYS A 82 9.43 5.62 -2.56
N ARG A 83 9.78 4.74 -1.62
CA ARG A 83 9.32 3.35 -1.53
C ARG A 83 7.80 3.19 -1.60
N PRO A 84 6.96 3.94 -0.84
CA PRO A 84 5.52 3.78 -0.95
C PRO A 84 4.99 4.10 -2.35
N LEU A 85 5.47 5.19 -2.96
CA LEU A 85 5.12 5.57 -4.32
C LEU A 85 5.53 4.49 -5.33
N HIS A 86 6.80 4.07 -5.32
CA HIS A 86 7.32 3.10 -6.28
C HIS A 86 6.71 1.70 -6.10
N THR A 87 6.29 1.33 -4.88
CA THR A 87 5.61 0.04 -4.64
C THR A 87 4.31 -0.09 -5.43
N VAL A 88 3.55 0.99 -5.58
CA VAL A 88 2.23 0.97 -6.25
C VAL A 88 2.22 1.61 -7.64
N SER A 89 3.34 2.19 -8.07
CA SER A 89 3.44 2.85 -9.37
C SER A 89 3.16 1.90 -10.55
N PRO A 90 3.67 0.65 -10.57
CA PRO A 90 3.33 -0.30 -11.65
C PRO A 90 1.83 -0.60 -11.73
N LEU A 91 1.17 -0.84 -10.58
CA LEU A 91 -0.27 -1.10 -10.53
C LEU A 91 -1.09 0.11 -10.98
N ALA A 92 -0.69 1.32 -10.57
CA ALA A 92 -1.36 2.54 -10.99
C ALA A 92 -1.26 2.74 -12.50
N ALA A 93 -0.09 2.49 -13.09
CA ALA A 93 0.12 2.56 -14.54
C ALA A 93 -0.77 1.55 -15.29
N ASP A 94 -0.82 0.29 -14.82
CA ASP A 94 -1.65 -0.78 -15.41
C ASP A 94 -3.15 -0.42 -15.38
N LEU A 95 -3.61 0.22 -14.31
CA LEU A 95 -5.00 0.67 -14.15
C LEU A 95 -5.32 2.01 -14.82
N GLY A 96 -4.34 2.69 -15.42
CA GLY A 96 -4.51 4.04 -15.96
C GLY A 96 -4.81 5.10 -14.88
N LEU A 97 -4.37 4.87 -13.65
CA LEU A 97 -4.56 5.74 -12.50
C LEU A 97 -3.28 6.54 -12.19
N ARG A 98 -3.44 7.70 -11.57
CA ARG A 98 -2.34 8.42 -10.92
C ARG A 98 -2.24 8.01 -9.46
N VAL A 99 -1.02 7.77 -8.97
CA VAL A 99 -0.76 7.65 -7.53
C VAL A 99 -0.90 9.03 -6.89
N ARG A 100 -1.78 9.14 -5.90
CA ARG A 100 -2.00 10.37 -5.14
C ARG A 100 -1.04 10.45 -3.96
N THR A 101 -0.18 11.45 -3.97
CA THR A 101 0.88 11.66 -2.96
C THR A 101 0.66 12.96 -2.20
N ASP A 102 -0.60 13.28 -1.91
CA ASP A 102 -1.03 14.57 -1.35
C ASP A 102 -0.67 14.72 0.15
N PHE A 103 -0.31 13.62 0.82
CA PHE A 103 -0.19 13.54 2.29
C PHE A 103 1.18 13.02 2.74
N THR A 104 1.76 13.67 3.75
CA THR A 104 3.01 13.24 4.40
C THR A 104 2.74 12.19 5.48
N VAL A 105 3.81 11.57 5.99
CA VAL A 105 3.81 10.45 6.95
C VAL A 105 3.10 10.73 8.30
N HIS A 106 2.66 11.96 8.57
CA HIS A 106 1.98 12.38 9.80
C HIS A 106 0.57 12.92 9.58
N GLN A 107 0.01 12.76 8.38
CA GLN A 107 -1.32 13.24 7.99
C GLN A 107 -2.32 12.10 7.81
N GLU A 108 -2.24 11.05 8.64
CA GLU A 108 -3.06 9.83 8.50
C GLU A 108 -4.57 10.12 8.53
N ASN A 109 -5.02 11.03 9.39
CA ASN A 109 -6.45 11.38 9.50
C ASN A 109 -6.97 12.03 8.20
N ASP A 110 -6.22 12.98 7.66
CA ASP A 110 -6.59 13.69 6.43
C ASP A 110 -6.55 12.75 5.22
N LEU A 111 -5.53 11.88 5.16
CA LEU A 111 -5.42 10.83 4.16
C LEU A 111 -6.64 9.91 4.18
N ILE A 112 -7.03 9.37 5.34
CA ILE A 112 -8.17 8.47 5.42
C ILE A 112 -9.46 9.20 5.03
N ALA A 113 -9.67 10.43 5.52
CA ALA A 113 -10.83 11.22 5.12
C ALA A 113 -10.89 11.42 3.58
N ALA A 114 -9.77 11.72 2.93
CA ALA A 114 -9.70 11.87 1.49
C ALA A 114 -9.90 10.55 0.75
N ALA A 115 -9.29 9.46 1.21
CA ALA A 115 -9.44 8.12 0.65
C ALA A 115 -10.91 7.69 0.64
N LEU A 116 -11.63 7.87 1.75
CA LEU A 116 -13.04 7.46 1.86
C LEU A 116 -14.00 8.17 0.88
N ARG A 117 -13.58 9.30 0.31
CA ARG A 117 -14.33 10.06 -0.70
C ARG A 117 -13.81 9.88 -2.12
N ALA A 118 -12.69 9.19 -2.32
CA ALA A 118 -11.99 9.15 -3.61
C ALA A 118 -12.59 8.15 -4.59
N ALA A 119 -12.92 6.95 -4.12
CA ALA A 119 -13.48 5.86 -4.93
C ALA A 119 -14.25 4.87 -4.04
N LYS A 120 -14.93 3.89 -4.66
CA LYS A 120 -15.56 2.76 -3.93
C LYS A 120 -14.53 1.82 -3.32
N THR A 121 -13.43 1.59 -4.03
CA THR A 121 -12.32 0.72 -3.65
C THR A 121 -11.03 1.53 -3.66
N VAL A 122 -10.29 1.52 -2.56
CA VAL A 122 -9.08 2.34 -2.42
C VAL A 122 -7.92 1.50 -1.93
N LEU A 123 -6.75 1.70 -2.53
CA LEU A 123 -5.47 1.15 -2.06
C LEU A 123 -4.62 2.28 -1.46
N VAL A 124 -4.05 2.04 -0.29
CA VAL A 124 -3.07 2.92 0.36
C VAL A 124 -1.75 2.15 0.56
N CYS A 125 -0.65 2.73 0.11
CA CYS A 125 0.70 2.24 0.42
C CYS A 125 1.39 3.20 1.40
N TRP A 126 1.87 2.69 2.53
CA TRP A 126 2.35 3.55 3.62
C TRP A 126 3.63 3.05 4.32
N HIS A 127 4.12 3.86 5.26
CA HIS A 127 5.21 3.50 6.17
C HIS A 127 4.70 2.55 7.26
N HIS A 128 5.38 1.42 7.46
CA HIS A 128 4.93 0.35 8.34
C HIS A 128 4.76 0.83 9.79
N GLU A 129 5.63 1.72 10.28
CA GLU A 129 5.59 2.30 11.64
C GLU A 129 4.30 3.11 11.89
N ARG A 130 3.59 3.47 10.82
CA ARG A 130 2.45 4.39 10.84
C ARG A 130 1.14 3.73 10.39
N ILE A 131 1.17 2.50 9.88
CA ILE A 131 -0.04 1.81 9.41
C ILE A 131 -1.09 1.68 10.53
N ALA A 132 -0.67 1.41 11.77
CA ALA A 132 -1.59 1.36 12.91
C ALA A 132 -2.42 2.64 13.10
N LYS A 133 -1.86 3.81 12.75
CA LYS A 133 -2.56 5.10 12.85
C LYS A 133 -3.59 5.32 11.75
N LEU A 134 -3.47 4.63 10.61
CA LEU A 134 -4.46 4.68 9.53
C LEU A 134 -5.78 3.98 9.90
N ALA A 135 -5.75 3.06 10.87
CA ALA A 135 -6.95 2.36 11.33
C ALA A 135 -7.80 3.19 12.31
N ALA A 136 -7.16 4.09 13.07
CA ALA A 136 -7.83 4.84 14.14
C ALA A 136 -9.00 5.71 13.65
N PRO A 137 -8.92 6.44 12.52
CA PRO A 137 -10.06 7.20 11.97
C PRO A 137 -11.25 6.33 11.56
N LEU A 138 -11.05 5.02 11.39
CA LEU A 138 -12.10 4.05 11.09
C LEU A 138 -12.72 3.44 12.36
N GLY A 139 -12.28 3.89 13.54
CA GLY A 139 -12.71 3.35 14.84
C GLY A 139 -12.07 2.00 15.18
N ILE A 140 -10.97 1.63 14.53
CA ILE A 140 -10.32 0.33 14.67
C ILE A 140 -8.91 0.50 15.23
N THR A 141 -8.57 -0.34 16.21
CA THR A 141 -7.22 -0.45 16.75
C THR A 141 -6.59 -1.74 16.26
N ILE A 142 -5.37 -1.65 15.72
CA ILE A 142 -4.58 -2.80 15.27
C ILE A 142 -3.21 -2.79 15.95
N ALA A 143 -2.57 -3.97 16.00
CA ALA A 143 -1.19 -4.07 16.45
C ALA A 143 -0.22 -3.31 15.51
N PRO A 144 0.93 -2.84 16.02
CA PRO A 144 1.99 -2.30 15.18
C PRO A 144 2.40 -3.27 14.07
N TRP A 145 2.74 -2.73 12.90
CA TRP A 145 3.14 -3.55 11.77
C TRP A 145 4.57 -4.10 11.99
N PRO A 146 4.82 -5.41 11.83
CA PRO A 146 6.17 -5.98 11.99
C PRO A 146 7.17 -5.48 10.93
N ASP A 147 8.40 -5.14 11.31
CA ASP A 147 9.37 -4.51 10.39
C ASP A 147 9.77 -5.39 9.20
N ASP A 148 9.75 -6.71 9.34
CA ASP A 148 10.20 -7.70 8.35
C ASP A 148 9.08 -8.29 7.49
N VAL A 149 7.82 -7.96 7.77
CA VAL A 149 6.66 -8.50 7.05
C VAL A 149 6.26 -7.56 5.92
N PHE A 150 6.57 -7.88 4.66
CA PHE A 150 6.29 -7.05 3.47
C PHE A 150 5.05 -7.47 2.66
N ASP A 151 4.49 -8.63 2.98
CA ASP A 151 3.59 -9.42 2.16
C ASP A 151 2.17 -9.49 2.74
N ARG A 152 1.73 -8.45 3.47
CA ARG A 152 0.37 -8.37 4.00
C ARG A 152 -0.43 -7.26 3.36
N VAL A 153 -1.74 -7.48 3.31
CA VAL A 153 -2.77 -6.50 3.03
C VAL A 153 -3.68 -6.42 4.25
N LEU A 154 -3.85 -5.23 4.79
CA LEU A 154 -4.88 -4.95 5.78
C LEU A 154 -6.14 -4.51 5.03
N LEU A 155 -7.24 -5.20 5.31
CA LEU A 155 -8.52 -5.02 4.66
C LEU A 155 -9.46 -4.32 5.62
N PHE A 156 -10.21 -3.36 5.11
CA PHE A 156 -11.31 -2.72 5.78
C PHE A 156 -12.54 -2.75 4.87
N ASP A 157 -13.63 -3.31 5.39
CA ASP A 157 -14.90 -3.41 4.69
C ASP A 157 -15.95 -2.59 5.43
N ALA A 158 -16.73 -1.80 4.68
CA ALA A 158 -17.82 -1.03 5.25
C ALA A 158 -18.89 -2.00 5.80
N ALA A 159 -19.26 -1.81 7.06
CA ALA A 159 -20.18 -2.68 7.79
C ALA A 159 -21.19 -1.82 8.57
N GLY A 160 -22.39 -1.65 8.01
CA GLY A 160 -23.42 -0.76 8.59
C GLY A 160 -22.92 0.68 8.66
N ALA A 161 -22.86 1.24 9.86
CA ALA A 161 -22.32 2.59 10.11
C ALA A 161 -20.81 2.62 10.40
N GLY A 162 -20.13 1.48 10.43
CA GLY A 162 -18.72 1.35 10.78
C GLY A 162 -17.91 0.53 9.77
N TRP A 163 -16.79 -0.01 10.25
CA TRP A 163 -15.86 -0.82 9.46
C TRP A 163 -15.56 -2.13 10.18
N SER A 164 -15.40 -3.20 9.42
CA SER A 164 -14.73 -4.42 9.90
C SER A 164 -13.29 -4.43 9.39
N THR A 165 -12.43 -5.24 10.02
CA THR A 165 -11.04 -5.41 9.58
C THR A 165 -10.69 -6.88 9.39
N GLY A 166 -9.84 -7.16 8.41
CA GLY A 166 -9.22 -8.45 8.17
C GLY A 166 -7.82 -8.29 7.61
N THR A 167 -7.09 -9.39 7.49
CA THR A 167 -5.78 -9.40 6.84
C THR A 167 -5.70 -10.50 5.80
N LEU A 168 -4.92 -10.25 4.76
CA LEU A 168 -4.64 -11.21 3.69
C LEU A 168 -3.14 -11.22 3.41
N ARG A 169 -2.61 -12.39 3.06
CA ARG A 169 -1.20 -12.58 2.69
C ARG A 169 -1.06 -12.54 1.17
N GLN A 170 -0.07 -11.81 0.67
CA GLN A 170 0.12 -11.60 -0.75
C GLN A 170 0.73 -12.84 -1.43
N HIS A 171 1.66 -13.54 -0.77
CA HIS A 171 2.36 -14.72 -1.29
C HIS A 171 2.92 -14.55 -2.71
N LEU A 172 3.55 -13.40 -2.96
CA LEU A 172 4.00 -13.01 -4.31
C LEU A 172 5.41 -13.49 -4.61
N LEU A 173 6.26 -13.51 -3.58
CA LEU A 173 7.68 -13.82 -3.72
C LEU A 173 8.05 -15.06 -2.90
N PRO A 174 9.09 -15.81 -3.32
CA PRO A 174 9.61 -16.91 -2.52
C PRO A 174 9.97 -16.45 -1.10
N GLY A 175 9.54 -17.21 -0.09
CA GLY A 175 9.74 -16.91 1.32
C GLY A 175 8.66 -16.03 1.97
N ASP A 176 7.66 -15.57 1.21
CA ASP A 176 6.47 -14.92 1.79
C ASP A 176 5.73 -15.90 2.72
N ALA A 177 5.25 -15.38 3.86
CA ALA A 177 4.81 -16.17 5.01
C ALA A 177 3.34 -15.95 5.34
#